data_AF-A0A8S1Q3B2-F1
#
_entry.id   AF-A0A8S1Q3B2-F1
#
_cell.length_a   1.000
_cell.length_b   1.000
_cell.length_c   1.000
_cell.angle_alpha   90.00
_cell.angle_beta   90.00
_cell.angle_gamma   90.00
#
_symmetry.space_group_name_H-M   'P 1'
#
loop_
_entity.id
_entity.type
_entity.pdbx_description
1 polymer ?
#
loop_
_entity_poly.entity_id
_entity_poly.type
_entity_poly.pdbx_seq_one_letter_code
_entity_poly.pdbx_strand_id
1 'polypeptide(L)'
;MYNTEFWIKYIFRVLHIGSVTALGGRIIYDYLWPDQGEITKAQALFAGISGFLMILAGIVNIFLLKGKEKLKSKNKFWAGTLHLKAITTIIILTPLSKYLSRDDDVVKAIQFYYVVLMLLLSPFLRFYREWWTELNRQNKLS
;
A
#
# COMPACT_ATOMS: atom_id res chain seq x y z
N MET A 1 10.16 15.93 -26.16
CA MET A 1 10.36 14.55 -25.67
C MET A 1 9.23 14.23 -24.71
N TYR A 2 8.31 13.33 -25.08
CA TYR A 2 7.27 12.87 -24.14
C TYR A 2 7.96 12.35 -22.89
N ASN A 3 7.53 12.85 -21.72
CA ASN A 3 8.13 12.52 -20.44
C ASN A 3 7.65 11.13 -20.00
N THR A 4 8.10 10.08 -20.70
CA THR A 4 7.68 8.69 -20.51
C THR A 4 7.81 8.27 -19.04
N GLU A 5 8.86 8.74 -18.34
CA GLU A 5 9.06 8.50 -16.91
C GLU A 5 7.93 9.10 -16.05
N PHE A 6 7.38 10.26 -16.42
CA PHE A 6 6.25 10.88 -15.73
C PHE A 6 4.97 10.04 -15.89
N TRP A 7 4.66 9.61 -17.11
CA TRP A 7 3.46 8.82 -17.39
C TRP A 7 3.50 7.44 -16.73
N ILE A 8 4.65 6.76 -16.75
CA ILE A 8 4.83 5.49 -16.05
C ILE A 8 4.55 5.66 -14.55
N LYS A 9 5.13 6.69 -13.92
CA LYS A 9 4.88 6.99 -12.50
C LYS A 9 3.41 7.26 -12.22
N TYR A 10 2.74 7.99 -13.10
CA TYR A 10 1.34 8.33 -12.93
C TYR A 10 0.45 7.08 -13.01
N ILE A 11 0.64 6.24 -14.04
CA ILE A 11 -0.13 5.01 -14.23
C ILE A 11 0.02 4.06 -13.04
N PHE A 12 1.25 3.78 -12.61
CA PHE A 12 1.48 2.89 -11.45
C PHE A 12 0.95 3.47 -10.14
N ARG A 13 0.90 4.80 -10.01
CA ARG A 13 0.30 5.44 -8.83
C ARG A 13 -1.23 5.29 -8.83
N VAL A 14 -1.87 5.58 -9.96
CA VAL A 14 -3.34 5.44 -10.08
C VAL A 14 -3.74 3.97 -9.91
N LEU A 15 -3.02 3.05 -10.55
CA LEU A 15 -3.22 1.61 -10.41
C LEU A 15 -3.10 1.17 -8.94
N HIS A 16 -2.05 1.62 -8.24
CA HIS A 16 -1.88 1.29 -6.83
C HIS A 16 -3.02 1.84 -5.96
N ILE A 17 -3.37 3.12 -6.10
CA ILE A 17 -4.43 3.75 -5.28
C ILE A 17 -5.80 3.12 -5.57
N GLY A 18 -6.12 2.88 -6.84
CA GLY A 18 -7.38 2.23 -7.23
C GLY A 18 -7.50 0.85 -6.60
N SER A 19 -6.45 0.04 -6.70
CA SER A 19 -6.41 -1.30 -6.10
C SER A 19 -6.47 -1.28 -4.57
N VAL A 20 -5.77 -0.34 -3.91
CA VAL A 20 -5.86 -0.14 -2.45
C VAL A 20 -7.28 0.21 -2.04
N THR A 21 -7.95 1.08 -2.80
CA THR A 21 -9.31 1.52 -2.50
C THR A 21 -10.32 0.39 -2.69
N ALA A 22 -10.19 -0.37 -3.78
CA ALA A 22 -11.05 -1.50 -4.07
C ALA A 22 -10.92 -2.61 -3.01
N LEU A 23 -9.69 -3.06 -2.72
CA LEU A 23 -9.46 -4.12 -1.74
C LEU A 23 -9.74 -3.63 -0.31
N GLY A 24 -9.22 -2.46 0.06
CA GLY A 24 -9.41 -1.89 1.39
C GLY A 24 -10.88 -1.59 1.68
N GLY A 25 -11.60 -1.04 0.70
CA GLY A 25 -13.04 -0.81 0.80
C GLY A 25 -13.82 -2.10 1.00
N ARG A 26 -13.44 -3.18 0.29
CA ARG A 26 -14.04 -4.50 0.50
C ARG A 26 -13.78 -5.06 1.90
N ILE A 27 -12.54 -5.02 2.37
CA ILE A 27 -12.18 -5.51 3.73
C ILE A 27 -12.95 -4.73 4.80
N ILE A 28 -13.06 -3.41 4.64
CA ILE A 28 -13.84 -2.56 5.55
C ILE A 28 -15.32 -2.94 5.51
N TYR A 29 -15.88 -3.12 4.31
CA TYR A 29 -17.27 -3.52 4.15
C TYR A 29 -17.56 -4.87 4.83
N ASP A 30 -16.68 -5.86 4.65
CA ASP A 30 -16.86 -7.22 5.16
C ASP A 30 -16.81 -7.31 6.67
N TYR A 31 -16.03 -6.44 7.30
CA TYR A 31 -15.95 -6.37 8.75
C TYR A 31 -17.14 -5.62 9.36
N LEU A 32 -17.60 -4.54 8.73
CA LEU A 32 -18.70 -3.71 9.25
C LEU A 32 -20.09 -4.28 8.96
N TRP A 33 -20.23 -5.06 7.88
CA TRP A 33 -21.50 -5.68 7.45
C TRP A 33 -21.33 -7.17 7.12
N PRO A 34 -21.07 -8.02 8.14
CA PRO A 34 -20.79 -9.44 7.92
C PRO A 34 -21.97 -10.26 7.37
N ASP A 35 -23.22 -9.81 7.59
CA ASP A 35 -24.45 -10.60 7.31
C ASP A 35 -25.00 -10.44 5.88
N GLN A 36 -24.21 -9.89 4.94
CA GLN A 36 -24.68 -9.50 3.60
C GLN A 36 -24.72 -10.65 2.57
N GLY A 37 -24.63 -11.90 3.03
CA GLY A 37 -24.67 -13.10 2.16
C GLY A 37 -23.33 -13.45 1.51
N GLU A 38 -23.29 -14.57 0.79
CA GLU A 38 -22.07 -15.06 0.14
C GLU A 38 -21.62 -14.16 -1.00
N ILE A 39 -20.30 -14.00 -1.11
CA ILE A 39 -19.70 -13.24 -2.20
C ILE A 39 -19.88 -13.96 -3.52
N THR A 40 -20.15 -13.21 -4.58
CA THR A 40 -20.12 -13.78 -5.92
C THR A 40 -18.68 -14.15 -6.31
N LYS A 41 -18.52 -15.18 -7.15
CA LYS A 41 -17.20 -15.55 -7.71
C LYS A 41 -16.51 -14.37 -8.41
N ALA A 42 -17.28 -13.50 -9.05
CA ALA A 42 -16.76 -12.30 -9.71
C ALA A 42 -16.16 -11.29 -8.71
N GLN A 43 -16.82 -11.06 -7.58
CA GLN A 43 -16.31 -10.19 -6.51
C GLN A 43 -15.05 -10.78 -5.87
N ALA A 44 -15.02 -12.09 -5.61
CA ALA A 44 -13.84 -12.78 -5.09
C ALA A 44 -12.65 -12.65 -6.03
N LEU A 45 -12.86 -12.87 -7.33
CA LEU A 45 -11.82 -12.71 -8.36
C LEU A 45 -11.34 -11.25 -8.46
N PHE A 46 -12.27 -10.30 -8.45
CA PHE A 46 -11.94 -8.88 -8.50
C PHE A 46 -11.11 -8.43 -7.29
N ALA A 47 -11.44 -8.90 -6.08
CA ALA A 47 -10.65 -8.64 -4.88
C ALA A 47 -9.25 -9.25 -4.99
N GLY A 48 -9.13 -10.48 -5.51
CA GLY A 48 -7.85 -11.14 -5.75
C GLY A 48 -6.97 -10.38 -6.74
N ILE A 49 -7.52 -9.96 -7.89
CA ILE A 49 -6.82 -9.15 -8.89
C ILE A 49 -6.40 -7.81 -8.29
N SER A 50 -7.29 -7.15 -7.54
CA SER A 50 -6.99 -5.88 -6.87
C SER A 50 -5.83 -6.04 -5.89
N GLY A 51 -5.82 -7.08 -5.06
CA GLY A 51 -4.72 -7.36 -4.14
C GLY A 51 -3.39 -7.59 -4.86
N PHE A 52 -3.40 -8.37 -5.95
CA PHE A 52 -2.22 -8.59 -6.77
C PHE A 52 -1.68 -7.29 -7.38
N LEU A 53 -2.55 -6.49 -8.01
CA LEU A 53 -2.18 -5.21 -8.62
C LEU A 53 -1.68 -4.20 -7.58
N MET A 54 -2.30 -4.16 -6.38
CA MET A 54 -1.86 -3.33 -5.28
C MET A 54 -0.40 -3.65 -4.89
N ILE A 55 -0.07 -4.92 -4.69
CA ILE A 55 1.28 -5.34 -4.29
C ILE A 55 2.28 -5.02 -5.39
N LEU A 56 2.01 -5.42 -6.64
CA LEU A 56 2.90 -5.20 -7.78
C LEU A 56 3.16 -3.71 -8.01
N ALA A 57 2.10 -2.90 -8.09
CA ALA A 57 2.22 -1.47 -8.29
C ALA A 57 2.88 -0.78 -7.09
N GLY A 58 2.67 -1.29 -5.87
CA GLY A 58 3.34 -0.83 -4.66
C GLY A 58 4.85 -1.00 -4.75
N ILE A 59 5.32 -2.20 -5.10
CA ILE A 59 6.74 -2.51 -5.26
C ILE A 59 7.37 -1.64 -6.35
N VAL A 60 6.75 -1.54 -7.52
CA VAL A 60 7.25 -0.70 -8.62
C VAL A 60 7.34 0.78 -8.18
N ASN A 61 6.35 1.28 -7.44
CA ASN A 61 6.37 2.64 -6.92
C ASN A 61 7.54 2.91 -5.95
N ILE A 62 7.99 1.92 -5.17
CA ILE A 62 9.16 2.07 -4.28
C ILE A 62 10.41 2.44 -5.10
N PHE A 63 10.63 1.75 -6.21
CA PHE A 63 11.78 2.01 -7.10
C PHE A 63 11.65 3.33 -7.85
N LEU A 64 10.46 3.63 -8.39
CA LEU A 64 10.20 4.85 -9.15
C LEU A 64 10.36 6.15 -8.33
N LEU A 65 10.25 6.07 -7.01
CA LEU A 65 10.38 7.22 -6.12
C LEU A 65 11.82 7.69 -5.90
N LYS A 66 12.84 6.90 -6.31
CA LYS A 66 14.27 7.22 -6.21
C LYS A 66 14.67 7.75 -4.82
N GLY A 67 14.22 7.06 -3.76
CA GLY A 67 14.41 7.50 -2.37
C GLY A 67 15.87 7.79 -2.00
N LYS A 68 16.81 6.99 -2.52
CA LYS A 68 18.27 7.13 -2.26
C LYS A 68 18.81 8.50 -2.68
N GLU A 69 18.37 9.02 -3.82
CA GLU A 69 18.81 10.31 -4.36
C GLU A 69 18.20 11.49 -3.59
N LYS A 70 16.93 11.36 -3.18
CA LYS A 70 16.15 12.45 -2.59
C LYS A 70 16.31 12.57 -1.07
N LEU A 71 16.37 11.44 -0.36
CA LEU A 71 16.38 11.41 1.11
C LEU A 71 17.79 11.30 1.71
N LYS A 72 18.82 10.97 0.91
CA LYS A 72 20.21 10.84 1.36
C LYS A 72 20.32 9.96 2.62
N SER A 73 20.79 10.51 3.74
CA SER A 73 20.98 9.80 5.01
C SER A 73 19.69 9.23 5.61
N LYS A 74 18.53 9.85 5.32
CA LYS A 74 17.21 9.39 5.81
C LYS A 74 16.60 8.28 4.96
N ASN A 75 17.22 7.93 3.82
CA ASN A 75 16.71 6.88 2.93
C ASN A 75 16.63 5.50 3.62
N LYS A 76 17.60 5.14 4.48
CA LYS A 76 17.60 3.81 5.12
C LYS A 76 16.35 3.58 5.97
N PHE A 77 15.99 4.56 6.80
CA PHE A 77 14.78 4.50 7.62
C PHE A 77 13.53 4.42 6.74
N TRP A 78 13.39 5.34 5.77
CA TRP A 78 12.25 5.37 4.87
C TRP A 78 12.09 4.07 4.07
N ALA A 79 13.17 3.57 3.47
CA ALA A 79 13.16 2.31 2.75
C ALA A 79 12.79 1.16 3.68
N GLY A 80 13.36 1.08 4.89
CA GLY A 80 13.00 0.07 5.89
C GLY A 80 11.50 0.05 6.20
N THR A 81 10.90 1.23 6.43
CA THR A 81 9.45 1.32 6.68
C THR A 81 8.60 0.85 5.50
N LEU A 82 9.03 1.09 4.26
CA LEU A 82 8.34 0.61 3.07
C LEU A 82 8.44 -0.90 2.88
N HIS A 83 9.60 -1.49 3.14
CA HIS A 83 9.76 -2.95 3.08
C HIS A 83 8.93 -3.62 4.16
N LEU A 84 8.95 -3.10 5.39
CA LEU A 84 8.13 -3.61 6.48
C LEU A 84 6.63 -3.51 6.14
N LYS A 85 6.20 -2.38 5.57
CA LYS A 85 4.84 -2.23 5.08
C LYS A 85 4.50 -3.26 4.00
N ALA A 86 5.36 -3.46 3.00
CA ALA A 86 5.14 -4.44 1.95
C ALA A 86 5.05 -5.87 2.50
N ILE A 87 5.96 -6.26 3.39
CA ILE A 87 5.99 -7.59 4.01
C ILE A 87 4.73 -7.82 4.84
N THR A 88 4.37 -6.88 5.73
CA THR A 88 3.15 -7.00 6.55
C THR A 88 1.89 -7.00 5.69
N THR A 89 1.86 -6.25 4.58
CA THR A 89 0.75 -6.28 3.62
C THR A 89 0.61 -7.64 2.98
N ILE A 90 1.73 -8.25 2.55
CA ILE A 90 1.72 -9.60 1.98
C ILE A 90 1.25 -10.62 3.01
N ILE A 91 1.73 -10.56 4.25
CA ILE A 91 1.34 -11.53 5.28
C ILE A 91 -0.15 -11.37 5.65
N ILE A 92 -0.62 -10.14 5.86
CA ILE A 92 -1.96 -9.90 6.42
C ILE A 92 -3.06 -9.90 5.35
N LEU A 93 -2.80 -9.33 4.16
CA LEU A 93 -3.82 -9.16 3.12
C LEU A 93 -3.86 -10.29 2.08
N THR A 94 -3.12 -11.37 2.29
CA THR A 94 -3.16 -12.56 1.44
C THR A 94 -3.60 -13.78 2.24
N PRO A 95 -3.80 -14.96 1.59
CA PRO A 95 -4.11 -16.20 2.31
C PRO A 95 -3.08 -16.60 3.38
N LEU A 96 -1.88 -15.98 3.40
CA LEU A 96 -0.90 -16.16 4.46
C LEU A 96 -1.40 -15.72 5.84
N SER A 97 -2.44 -14.87 5.90
CA SER A 97 -3.08 -14.46 7.15
C SER A 97 -3.67 -15.64 7.94
N LYS A 98 -4.00 -16.75 7.26
CA LYS A 98 -4.43 -18.00 7.91
C LYS A 98 -3.34 -18.69 8.75
N TYR A 99 -2.08 -18.28 8.60
CA TYR A 99 -1.01 -18.68 9.52
C TYR A 99 -1.01 -17.89 10.83
N LEU A 100 -1.66 -16.72 10.89
CA LEU A 100 -1.80 -15.92 12.11
C LEU A 100 -2.94 -16.43 12.99
N SER A 101 -4.06 -16.83 12.37
CA SER A 101 -5.21 -17.45 13.03
C SER A 101 -5.94 -18.36 12.06
N ARG A 102 -6.50 -19.46 12.58
CA ARG A 102 -7.40 -20.35 11.81
C ARG A 102 -8.86 -19.89 11.85
N ASP A 103 -9.19 -18.98 12.77
CA ASP A 103 -10.52 -18.38 12.89
C ASP A 103 -10.67 -17.27 11.84
N ASP A 104 -11.60 -17.46 10.92
CA ASP A 104 -11.83 -16.55 9.80
C ASP A 104 -12.32 -15.16 10.26
N ASP A 105 -13.04 -15.06 11.38
CA ASP A 105 -13.53 -13.77 11.90
C ASP A 105 -12.40 -12.99 12.58
N VAL A 106 -11.50 -13.69 13.28
CA VAL A 106 -10.26 -13.09 13.78
C VAL A 106 -9.39 -12.59 12.63
N VAL A 107 -9.26 -13.37 11.54
CA VAL A 107 -8.51 -12.94 10.34
C VAL A 107 -9.11 -11.68 9.72
N LYS A 108 -10.44 -11.64 9.54
CA LYS A 108 -11.14 -10.45 9.03
C LYS A 108 -10.90 -9.22 9.92
N ALA A 109 -10.94 -9.39 11.24
CA ALA A 109 -10.65 -8.31 12.19
C ALA A 109 -9.21 -7.79 12.04
N ILE A 110 -8.22 -8.69 11.97
CA ILE A 110 -6.81 -8.32 11.76
C ILE A 110 -6.65 -7.53 10.46
N GLN A 111 -7.26 -8.01 9.37
CA GLN A 111 -7.23 -7.34 8.07
C GLN A 111 -7.87 -5.94 8.12
N PHE A 112 -9.02 -5.81 8.78
CA PHE A 112 -9.70 -4.54 8.98
C PHE A 112 -8.82 -3.52 9.69
N TYR A 113 -8.34 -3.86 10.90
CA TYR A 113 -7.51 -2.93 11.68
C TYR A 113 -6.20 -2.61 10.97
N TYR A 114 -5.63 -3.57 10.24
CA TYR A 114 -4.45 -3.33 9.41
C TYR A 114 -4.71 -2.33 8.28
N VAL A 115 -5.84 -2.46 7.55
CA VAL A 115 -6.21 -1.51 6.49
C VAL A 115 -6.43 -0.11 7.07
N VAL A 116 -7.17 0.01 8.18
CA VAL A 116 -7.40 1.30 8.86
C VAL A 116 -6.07 1.92 9.29
N LEU A 117 -5.18 1.14 9.91
CA LEU A 117 -3.84 1.60 10.28
C LEU A 117 -3.05 2.09 9.05
N MET A 118 -3.10 1.35 7.93
CA MET A 118 -2.38 1.71 6.71
C MET A 118 -2.94 2.96 6.03
N LEU A 119 -4.25 3.19 6.11
CA LEU A 119 -4.88 4.43 5.63
C LEU A 119 -4.38 5.66 6.40
N LEU A 120 -4.09 5.50 7.69
CA LEU A 120 -3.52 6.56 8.52
C LEU A 120 -2.01 6.70 8.31
N LEU A 121 -1.26 5.61 8.36
CA LEU A 121 0.21 5.59 8.29
C LEU A 121 0.74 6.04 6.91
N SER A 122 0.03 5.72 5.83
CA SER A 122 0.52 6.00 4.46
C SER A 122 0.66 7.50 4.15
N PRO A 123 -0.32 8.36 4.50
CA PRO A 123 -0.16 9.82 4.46
C PRO A 123 1.03 10.32 5.29
N PHE A 124 1.22 9.83 6.51
CA PHE A 124 2.35 10.26 7.35
C PHE A 124 3.71 9.93 6.71
N LEU A 125 3.88 8.72 6.15
CA LEU A 125 5.10 8.34 5.44
C LEU A 125 5.34 9.20 4.19
N ARG A 126 4.26 9.60 3.52
CA ARG A 126 4.33 10.55 2.40
C ARG A 126 4.83 11.91 2.86
N PHE A 127 4.22 12.47 3.91
CA PHE A 127 4.64 13.76 4.46
C PHE A 127 6.09 13.73 4.95
N TYR A 128 6.49 12.68 5.66
CA TYR A 128 7.88 12.47 6.08
C TYR A 128 8.84 12.54 4.88
N ARG A 129 8.53 11.82 3.79
CA ARG A 129 9.36 11.82 2.57
C ARG A 129 9.44 13.21 1.94
N GLU A 130 8.30 13.88 1.80
CA GLU A 130 8.20 15.18 1.13
C GLU A 130 8.94 16.26 1.94
N TRP A 131 8.77 16.28 3.25
CA TRP A 131 9.51 17.15 4.17
C TRP A 131 11.02 17.04 4.01
N TRP A 132 11.57 15.83 4.12
CA TRP A 132 13.02 15.62 4.01
C TRP A 132 13.55 15.86 2.59
N THR A 133 12.75 15.57 1.57
CA THR A 133 13.13 15.86 0.17
C THR A 133 13.27 17.37 -0.03
N GLU A 134 12.32 18.15 0.50
CA GLU A 134 12.32 19.60 0.37
C GLU A 134 13.44 20.26 1.18
N LEU A 135 13.66 19.82 2.42
CA LEU A 135 14.78 20.29 3.24
C LEU A 135 16.13 20.03 2.55
N ASN A 136 16.31 18.85 1.97
CA ASN A 136 17.53 18.51 1.21
C ASN A 136 17.67 19.32 -0.08
N ARG A 137 16.58 19.81 -0.66
CA ARG A 137 16.58 20.68 -1.84
C ARG A 137 17.00 22.09 -1.46
N GLN A 138 16.47 22.64 -0.36
CA GLN A 138 16.83 23.95 0.16
C GLN A 138 18.31 24.02 0.55
N ASN A 139 18.82 23.00 1.26
CA ASN A 139 20.25 22.91 1.64
C ASN A 139 21.22 22.76 0.45
N LYS A 140 20.74 22.50 -0.77
CA LYS A 140 21.57 22.51 -1.99
C LYS A 140 21.63 23.88 -2.65
N LEU A 141 20.69 24.78 -2.30
CA LEU A 141 20.54 26.11 -2.88
C LEU A 141 21.15 27.19 -1.97
N SER A 142 21.37 26.89 -0.69
CA SER A 142 22.19 27.66 0.26
C SER A 142 23.67 27.30 0.14
#